data_AF-A0A024W554-F1
#
_entry.id   AF-A0A024W554-F1
#
_cell.length_a   1.000
_cell.length_b   1.000
_cell.length_c   1.000
_cell.angle_alpha   90.00
_cell.angle_beta   90.00
_cell.angle_gamma   90.00
#
_symmetry.space_group_name_H-M   'P 1'
#
loop_
_entity.id
_entity.type
_entity.pdbx_description
1 polymer ?
#
loop_
_entity_poly.entity_id
_entity_poly.type
_entity_poly.pdbx_seq_one_letter_code
_entity_poly.pdbx_strand_id
1 'polypeptide(L)'
;MNNVHLLRGARTKKKRMKKKYKEQEDDEESRLLHMKIIGSKMMKHEIEMPKKKEEELKPFEMQNKYKGPKEVITNYEKINEDDMDIKLNEIHKLTNSPNEGDNLSFAIPMCAPYSAIQTHKYKIKLVPGNTKKGKVADSCISYFLKNATNEKEKELIKNISMDELGNCIIANCTPDLKELKELSKNNFVQKGRKK
;
A
#
# COMPACT_ATOMS: atom_id res chain seq x y z
N MET A 1 3.33 -1.11 54.10
CA MET A 1 3.24 -2.22 53.12
C MET A 1 2.08 -1.90 52.16
N ASN A 2 2.38 -1.40 50.97
CA ASN A 2 1.34 -0.98 50.01
C ASN A 2 0.79 -2.21 49.26
N ASN A 3 -0.44 -2.60 49.58
CA ASN A 3 -1.12 -3.71 48.93
C ASN A 3 -1.74 -3.22 47.61
N VAL A 4 -1.06 -3.45 46.49
CA VAL A 4 -1.57 -3.09 45.16
C VAL A 4 -2.69 -4.07 44.79
N HIS A 5 -3.93 -3.58 44.76
CA HIS A 5 -5.10 -4.37 44.37
C HIS A 5 -5.02 -4.73 42.87
N LEU A 6 -4.51 -5.92 42.57
CA LEU A 6 -4.40 -6.44 41.22
C LEU A 6 -5.79 -6.85 40.70
N LEU A 7 -6.15 -6.38 39.49
CA LEU A 7 -7.38 -6.79 38.79
C LEU A 7 -7.47 -8.33 38.73
N ARG A 8 -8.65 -8.88 39.01
CA ARG A 8 -8.89 -10.34 39.09
C ARG A 8 -8.39 -11.03 37.82
N GLY A 9 -7.46 -11.99 37.97
CA GLY A 9 -6.83 -12.71 36.85
C GLY A 9 -5.44 -12.20 36.42
N ALA A 10 -5.00 -11.02 36.87
CA ALA A 10 -3.65 -10.51 36.58
C ALA A 10 -2.54 -11.41 37.12
N ARG A 11 -2.74 -12.01 38.31
CA ARG A 11 -1.81 -12.98 38.90
C ARG A 11 -1.65 -14.24 38.04
N THR A 12 -2.75 -14.77 37.52
CA THR A 12 -2.76 -15.95 36.65
C THR A 12 -2.09 -15.67 35.31
N LYS A 13 -2.36 -14.49 34.72
CA LYS A 13 -1.71 -14.04 33.47
C LYS A 13 -0.20 -13.86 33.66
N LYS A 14 0.22 -13.23 34.76
CA LYS A 14 1.65 -13.02 35.10
C LYS A 14 2.37 -14.36 35.33
N LYS A 15 1.72 -15.34 35.97
CA LYS A 15 2.25 -16.71 36.14
C LYS A 15 2.36 -17.45 34.81
N ARG A 16 1.37 -17.32 33.91
CA ARG A 16 1.42 -17.91 32.57
C ARG A 16 2.52 -17.31 31.71
N MET A 17 2.68 -15.98 31.70
CA MET A 17 3.78 -15.34 30.96
C MET A 17 5.14 -15.80 31.51
N LYS A 18 5.34 -15.73 32.83
CA LYS A 18 6.60 -16.16 33.43
C LYS A 18 6.94 -17.62 33.12
N LYS A 19 5.95 -18.51 33.04
CA LYS A 19 6.17 -19.91 32.64
C LYS A 19 6.47 -20.08 31.14
N LYS A 20 5.83 -19.29 30.27
CA LYS A 20 6.00 -19.38 28.81
C LYS A 20 7.36 -18.87 28.33
N TYR A 21 7.94 -17.89 29.03
CA TYR A 21 9.23 -17.28 28.70
C TYR A 21 10.39 -17.76 29.59
N LYS A 22 10.16 -18.75 30.48
CA LYS A 22 11.18 -19.28 31.40
C LYS A 22 12.28 -20.07 30.69
N GLU A 23 11.97 -20.66 29.55
CA GLU A 23 12.88 -21.49 28.74
C GLU A 23 13.43 -20.71 27.53
N GLN A 24 13.14 -19.40 27.42
CA GLN A 24 13.68 -18.49 26.41
C GLN A 24 14.83 -17.63 27.00
N GLU A 25 15.56 -18.11 27.99
CA GLU A 25 16.71 -17.38 28.56
C GLU A 25 17.88 -17.26 27.55
N ASP A 26 18.01 -18.18 26.59
CA ASP A 26 18.95 -18.07 25.45
C ASP A 26 18.55 -16.99 24.42
N ASP A 27 17.33 -16.44 24.50
CA ASP A 27 16.81 -15.44 23.57
C ASP A 27 16.98 -14.01 24.11
N GLU A 28 17.40 -13.84 25.37
CA GLU A 28 17.56 -12.51 25.96
C GLU A 28 18.80 -11.79 25.41
N GLU A 29 19.90 -12.51 25.19
CA GLU A 29 21.13 -11.95 24.61
C GLU A 29 20.95 -11.61 23.12
N SER A 30 20.34 -12.50 22.35
CA SER A 30 20.02 -12.28 20.92
C SER A 30 19.09 -11.09 20.73
N ARG A 31 18.09 -10.94 21.61
CA ARG A 31 17.18 -9.81 21.62
C ARG A 31 17.85 -8.51 22.07
N LEU A 32 18.75 -8.57 23.06
CA LEU A 32 19.55 -7.42 23.47
C LEU A 32 20.46 -6.94 22.33
N LEU A 33 21.10 -7.88 21.64
CA LEU A 33 21.98 -7.60 20.51
C LEU A 33 21.19 -6.99 19.35
N HIS A 34 20.03 -7.54 19.03
CA HIS A 34 19.12 -6.98 18.03
C HIS A 34 18.64 -5.57 18.40
N MET A 35 18.31 -5.34 19.68
CA MET A 35 17.91 -4.02 20.19
C MET A 35 19.06 -3.01 20.15
N LYS A 36 20.29 -3.45 20.43
CA LYS A 36 21.53 -2.66 20.35
C LYS A 36 21.88 -2.30 18.90
N ILE A 37 21.66 -3.23 17.96
CA ILE A 37 21.85 -3.03 16.51
C ILE A 37 20.80 -2.07 15.94
N ILE A 38 19.52 -2.22 16.32
CA ILE A 38 18.43 -1.36 15.86
C ILE A 38 18.48 0.06 16.46
N GLY A 39 19.16 0.24 17.60
CA GLY A 39 19.40 1.56 18.19
C GLY A 39 18.17 2.21 18.83
N SER A 40 17.10 1.45 19.07
CA SER A 40 15.86 1.93 19.70
C SER A 40 15.98 1.91 21.23
N LYS A 41 15.78 3.07 21.89
CA LYS A 41 15.67 3.15 23.36
C LYS A 41 14.35 2.53 23.84
N MET A 42 14.41 1.72 24.90
CA MET A 42 13.21 1.18 25.57
C MET A 42 12.37 2.33 26.17
N MET A 43 11.09 2.41 25.82
CA MET A 43 10.12 3.28 26.50
C MET A 43 9.84 2.72 27.90
N LYS A 44 10.14 3.50 28.95
CA LYS A 44 9.69 3.19 30.32
C LYS A 44 8.20 3.56 30.42
N HIS A 45 7.34 2.55 30.57
CA HIS A 45 5.97 2.76 31.05
C HIS A 45 5.98 2.67 32.58
N GLU A 46 6.17 3.81 33.24
CA GLU A 46 5.79 4.00 34.64
C GLU A 46 4.43 4.70 34.65
N ILE A 47 3.44 4.05 35.27
CA ILE A 47 2.12 4.61 35.52
C ILE A 47 2.22 5.30 36.89
N GLU A 48 2.34 6.63 36.89
CA GLU A 48 2.13 7.45 38.09
C GLU A 48 1.01 8.47 37.84
N MET A 49 0.05 8.52 38.77
CA MET A 49 -1.07 9.47 38.77
C MET A 49 -0.59 10.88 39.13
N PRO A 50 -1.23 11.95 38.61
CA PRO A 50 -0.74 13.31 38.74
C PRO A 50 -0.99 13.86 40.15
N LYS A 51 0.05 14.40 40.80
CA LYS A 51 -0.09 15.35 41.91
C LYS A 51 0.58 16.66 41.52
N LYS A 52 -0.23 17.71 41.40
CA LYS A 52 0.23 19.10 41.30
C LYS A 52 0.99 19.49 42.57
N LYS A 53 2.20 20.04 42.41
CA LYS A 53 2.78 21.09 43.25
C LYS A 53 3.63 22.00 42.35
N GLU A 54 3.37 23.31 42.46
CA GLU A 54 4.17 24.39 41.89
C GLU A 54 5.55 24.42 42.56
N GLU A 55 6.62 24.63 41.79
CA GLU A 55 7.65 25.66 42.05
C GLU A 55 8.80 25.60 41.03
N GLU A 56 9.11 26.80 40.52
CA GLU A 56 10.37 27.33 39.98
C GLU A 56 10.89 26.94 38.57
N LEU A 57 10.89 27.98 37.72
CA LEU A 57 11.53 28.08 36.41
C LEU A 57 13.07 28.03 36.54
N LYS A 58 13.69 27.05 35.88
CA LYS A 58 15.09 27.15 35.43
C LYS A 58 15.17 26.75 33.94
N PRO A 59 15.90 27.49 33.08
CA PRO A 59 15.95 27.20 31.66
C PRO A 59 16.75 25.91 31.42
N PHE A 60 16.11 24.85 30.96
CA PHE A 60 16.81 23.66 30.49
C PHE A 60 17.16 23.86 29.02
N GLU A 61 18.43 24.16 28.76
CA GLU A 61 18.98 24.25 27.41
C GLU A 61 18.75 22.93 26.66
N MET A 62 18.05 23.03 25.54
CA MET A 62 17.68 21.93 24.68
C MET A 62 18.92 21.48 23.89
N GLN A 63 19.68 20.53 24.44
CA GLN A 63 20.78 19.90 23.72
C GLN A 63 20.22 18.95 22.66
N ASN A 64 19.88 19.52 21.50
CA ASN A 64 19.54 18.80 20.28
C ASN A 64 20.77 17.99 19.81
N LYS A 65 20.86 16.71 20.18
CA LYS A 65 21.80 15.77 19.55
C LYS A 65 21.26 15.35 18.19
N TYR A 66 21.31 16.26 17.22
CA TYR A 66 21.30 15.87 15.82
C TYR A 66 22.55 15.02 15.58
N LYS A 67 22.36 13.71 15.37
CA LYS A 67 23.37 12.91 14.69
C LYS A 67 23.62 13.59 13.35
N GLY A 68 24.87 13.99 13.11
CA GLY A 68 25.28 14.66 11.88
C GLY A 68 24.84 13.88 10.63
N PRO A 69 24.79 14.54 9.47
CA PRO A 69 24.40 13.91 8.22
C PRO A 69 25.27 12.67 8.03
N LYS A 70 24.66 11.49 7.86
CA LYS A 70 25.37 10.36 7.27
C LYS A 70 25.78 10.85 5.88
N GLU A 71 27.08 10.90 5.62
CA GLU A 71 27.62 11.21 4.31
C GLU A 71 26.94 10.26 3.31
N VAL A 72 26.11 10.83 2.46
CA VAL A 72 25.48 10.11 1.36
C VAL A 72 26.64 9.81 0.41
N ILE A 73 27.07 8.56 0.36
CA ILE A 73 27.95 8.08 -0.70
C ILE A 73 27.14 8.20 -1.98
N THR A 74 27.31 9.31 -2.69
CA THR A 74 26.71 9.52 -4.00
C THR A 74 27.47 8.65 -4.99
N ASN A 75 26.97 7.43 -5.22
CA ASN A 75 27.33 6.65 -6.40
C ASN A 75 26.76 7.37 -7.63
N TYR A 76 27.47 8.38 -8.12
CA TYR A 76 27.27 8.88 -9.48
C TYR A 76 27.93 7.89 -10.43
N GLU A 77 27.22 6.83 -10.78
CA GLU A 77 27.55 6.13 -12.03
C GLU A 77 27.47 7.17 -13.15
N LYS A 78 28.55 7.32 -13.93
CA LYS A 78 28.52 8.15 -15.13
C LYS A 78 27.43 7.60 -16.04
N ILE A 79 26.35 8.36 -16.18
CA ILE A 79 25.26 8.03 -17.07
C ILE A 79 25.83 8.11 -18.49
N ASN A 80 25.90 6.97 -19.18
CA ASN A 80 26.28 6.93 -20.59
C ASN A 80 25.16 7.60 -21.40
N GLU A 81 25.48 8.68 -22.10
CA GLU A 81 24.51 9.49 -22.86
C GLU A 81 23.85 8.66 -23.96
N ASP A 82 24.63 7.81 -24.65
CA ASP A 82 24.12 6.91 -25.70
C ASP A 82 23.11 5.90 -25.12
N ASP A 83 23.36 5.35 -23.93
CA ASP A 83 22.44 4.41 -23.27
C ASP A 83 21.15 5.10 -22.81
N MET A 84 21.22 6.39 -22.48
CA MET A 84 20.03 7.20 -22.13
C MET A 84 19.15 7.45 -23.34
N ASP A 85 19.75 7.80 -24.48
CA ASP A 85 19.00 8.07 -25.71
C ASP A 85 18.29 6.83 -26.23
N ILE A 86 18.94 5.66 -26.14
CA ILE A 86 18.31 4.37 -26.46
C ILE A 86 17.10 4.12 -25.54
N LYS A 87 17.24 4.35 -24.23
CA LYS A 87 16.14 4.17 -23.27
C LYS A 87 15.00 5.16 -23.49
N LEU A 88 15.29 6.41 -23.83
CA LEU A 88 14.26 7.41 -24.15
C LEU A 88 13.45 7.01 -25.38
N ASN A 89 14.12 6.53 -26.43
CA ASN A 89 13.45 6.07 -27.65
C ASN A 89 12.48 4.91 -27.41
N GLU A 90 12.77 4.01 -26.46
CA GLU A 90 11.83 2.96 -26.07
C GLU A 90 10.57 3.52 -25.39
N ILE A 91 10.69 4.58 -24.58
CA ILE A 91 9.56 5.21 -23.90
C ILE A 91 8.61 5.87 -24.91
N HIS A 92 9.14 6.42 -26.01
CA HIS A 92 8.34 7.03 -27.08
C HIS A 92 7.44 6.04 -27.83
N LYS A 93 7.63 4.73 -27.67
CA LYS A 93 6.75 3.69 -28.23
C LYS A 93 5.44 3.54 -27.44
N LEU A 94 5.40 4.05 -26.20
CA LEU A 94 4.20 3.99 -25.37
C LEU A 94 3.23 5.11 -25.76
N THR A 95 2.00 4.75 -26.08
CA THR A 95 0.92 5.69 -26.37
C THR A 95 -0.35 5.33 -25.58
N ASN A 96 -1.06 6.35 -25.13
CA ASN A 96 -2.36 6.21 -24.47
C ASN A 96 -3.56 6.37 -25.42
N SER A 97 -3.30 6.80 -26.65
CA SER A 97 -4.30 7.08 -27.68
C SER A 97 -3.78 6.60 -29.04
N PRO A 98 -3.88 5.30 -29.34
CA PRO A 98 -3.46 4.77 -30.63
C PRO A 98 -4.36 5.28 -31.76
N ASN A 99 -3.73 5.60 -32.89
CA ASN A 99 -4.41 6.06 -34.09
C ASN A 99 -4.88 4.88 -34.96
N GLU A 100 -5.83 5.15 -35.86
CA GLU A 100 -6.28 4.20 -36.88
C GLU A 100 -5.15 3.94 -37.89
N GLY A 101 -4.39 2.87 -37.65
CA GLY A 101 -3.20 2.52 -38.45
C GLY A 101 -2.03 2.02 -37.61
N ASP A 102 -2.05 2.30 -36.30
CA ASP A 102 -1.00 1.86 -35.38
C ASP A 102 -1.07 0.34 -35.14
N ASN A 103 0.12 -0.29 -35.08
CA ASN A 103 0.26 -1.70 -34.73
C ASN A 103 0.48 -1.85 -33.23
N LEU A 104 -0.58 -2.21 -32.52
CA LEU A 104 -0.54 -2.44 -31.07
C LEU A 104 0.04 -3.83 -30.75
N SER A 105 1.13 -3.88 -29.99
CA SER A 105 1.76 -5.14 -29.58
C SER A 105 1.31 -5.63 -28.19
N PHE A 106 1.28 -4.74 -27.20
CA PHE A 106 1.01 -5.08 -25.80
C PHE A 106 0.21 -3.97 -25.11
N ALA A 107 -0.57 -4.35 -24.09
CA ALA A 107 -1.22 -3.42 -23.17
C ALA A 107 -0.55 -3.50 -21.81
N ILE A 108 -0.13 -2.36 -21.27
CA ILE A 108 0.58 -2.29 -19.98
C ILE A 108 -0.35 -1.66 -18.95
N PRO A 109 -0.70 -2.36 -17.85
CA PRO A 109 -1.45 -1.76 -16.78
C PRO A 109 -0.57 -0.77 -16.00
N MET A 110 -1.15 0.36 -15.59
CA MET A 110 -0.48 1.33 -14.74
C MET A 110 -1.46 1.97 -13.75
N CYS A 111 -0.93 2.43 -12.62
CA CYS A 111 -1.68 3.22 -11.65
C CYS A 111 -1.05 4.61 -11.52
N ALA A 112 -1.86 5.65 -11.69
CA ALA A 112 -1.41 7.04 -11.64
C ALA A 112 -2.51 7.95 -11.06
N PRO A 113 -2.14 9.16 -10.58
CA PRO A 113 -3.11 10.16 -10.16
C PRO A 113 -4.13 10.46 -11.25
N TYR A 114 -5.40 10.67 -10.87
CA TYR A 114 -6.48 10.86 -11.85
C TYR A 114 -6.24 12.07 -12.77
N SER A 115 -5.54 13.10 -12.30
CA SER A 115 -5.13 14.27 -13.09
C SER A 115 -4.24 13.91 -14.28
N ALA A 116 -3.36 12.91 -14.15
CA ALA A 116 -2.43 12.51 -15.21
C ALA A 116 -3.11 11.64 -16.29
N ILE A 117 -4.19 10.92 -15.93
CA ILE A 117 -4.84 9.95 -16.82
C ILE A 117 -6.17 10.44 -17.41
N GLN A 118 -6.48 11.73 -17.28
CA GLN A 118 -7.77 12.27 -17.75
C GLN A 118 -7.95 12.13 -19.26
N THR A 119 -6.89 12.14 -20.04
CA THR A 119 -6.93 12.01 -21.51
C THR A 119 -7.04 10.56 -21.99
N HIS A 120 -6.87 9.58 -21.11
CA HIS A 120 -6.81 8.18 -21.52
C HIS A 120 -8.22 7.65 -21.82
N LYS A 121 -8.33 6.86 -22.91
CA LYS A 121 -9.57 6.17 -23.31
C LYS A 121 -10.00 5.15 -22.24
N TYR A 122 -9.07 4.34 -21.77
CA TYR A 122 -9.29 3.31 -20.76
C TYR A 122 -8.82 3.78 -19.39
N LYS A 123 -9.75 4.32 -18.59
CA LYS A 123 -9.46 4.81 -17.23
C LYS A 123 -10.58 4.45 -16.26
N ILE A 124 -10.22 4.18 -15.01
CA ILE A 124 -11.14 3.95 -13.90
C ILE A 124 -10.61 4.68 -12.68
N LYS A 125 -11.50 5.38 -11.95
CA LYS A 125 -11.17 5.95 -10.66
C LYS A 125 -11.25 4.87 -9.58
N LEU A 126 -10.18 4.67 -8.83
CA LEU A 126 -10.21 3.83 -7.63
C LEU A 126 -10.61 4.68 -6.43
N VAL A 127 -11.55 4.20 -5.63
CA VAL A 127 -12.04 4.85 -4.40
C VAL A 127 -11.74 3.92 -3.22
N PRO A 128 -11.40 4.44 -2.04
CA PRO A 128 -11.22 3.59 -0.85
C PRO A 128 -12.43 2.68 -0.61
N GLY A 129 -12.18 1.40 -0.33
CA GLY A 129 -13.20 0.36 -0.18
C GLY A 129 -12.65 -0.94 0.39
N ASN A 130 -13.48 -2.00 0.51
CA ASN A 130 -13.07 -3.25 1.17
C ASN A 130 -12.96 -4.45 0.20
N THR A 131 -12.63 -4.20 -1.07
CA THR A 131 -12.56 -5.25 -2.08
C THR A 131 -11.11 -5.71 -2.29
N LYS A 132 -10.93 -7.03 -2.45
CA LYS A 132 -9.62 -7.62 -2.73
C LYS A 132 -9.13 -7.20 -4.12
N LYS A 133 -7.81 -7.01 -4.26
CA LYS A 133 -7.17 -6.56 -5.51
C LYS A 133 -7.60 -7.36 -6.74
N GLY A 134 -7.65 -8.69 -6.65
CA GLY A 134 -8.10 -9.55 -7.76
C GLY A 134 -9.54 -9.27 -8.22
N LYS A 135 -10.46 -9.01 -7.28
CA LYS A 135 -11.85 -8.66 -7.65
C LYS A 135 -11.97 -7.27 -8.27
N VAL A 136 -11.10 -6.34 -7.87
CA VAL A 136 -11.00 -5.03 -8.51
C VAL A 136 -10.45 -5.20 -9.92
N ALA A 137 -9.37 -5.97 -10.10
CA ALA A 137 -8.77 -6.30 -11.40
C ALA A 137 -9.80 -6.90 -12.37
N ASP A 138 -10.52 -7.94 -11.94
CA ASP A 138 -11.61 -8.57 -12.73
C ASP A 138 -12.65 -7.53 -13.20
N SER A 139 -13.04 -6.65 -12.28
CA SER A 139 -14.05 -5.62 -12.55
C SER A 139 -13.54 -4.57 -13.53
N CYS A 140 -12.26 -4.20 -13.43
CA CYS A 140 -11.61 -3.25 -14.34
C CYS A 140 -11.50 -3.82 -15.76
N ILE A 141 -11.02 -5.06 -15.91
CA ILE A 141 -10.94 -5.73 -17.22
C ILE A 141 -12.33 -5.81 -17.86
N SER A 142 -13.33 -6.23 -17.08
CA SER A 142 -14.72 -6.32 -17.55
C SER A 142 -15.28 -4.97 -18.02
N TYR A 143 -14.90 -3.87 -17.37
CA TYR A 143 -15.28 -2.52 -17.82
C TYR A 143 -14.57 -2.13 -19.12
N PHE A 144 -13.25 -2.34 -19.19
CA PHE A 144 -12.47 -1.99 -20.37
C PHE A 144 -12.91 -2.79 -21.61
N LEU A 145 -13.25 -4.07 -21.46
CA LEU A 145 -13.76 -4.90 -22.57
C LEU A 145 -15.12 -4.43 -23.11
N LYS A 146 -15.95 -3.80 -22.26
CA LYS A 146 -17.23 -3.22 -22.69
C LYS A 146 -17.03 -1.91 -23.44
N ASN A 147 -16.07 -1.10 -23.01
CA ASN A 147 -15.75 0.18 -23.66
C ASN A 147 -14.88 0.02 -24.92
N ALA A 148 -14.28 -1.16 -25.12
CA ALA A 148 -13.43 -1.41 -26.27
C ALA A 148 -14.25 -1.50 -27.57
N THR A 149 -13.90 -0.65 -28.53
CA THR A 149 -14.51 -0.60 -29.86
C THR A 149 -13.85 -1.59 -30.81
N ASN A 150 -12.53 -1.74 -30.71
CA ASN A 150 -11.74 -2.52 -31.66
C ASN A 150 -11.49 -3.94 -31.14
N GLU A 151 -11.50 -4.93 -32.02
CA GLU A 151 -11.24 -6.34 -31.63
C GLU A 151 -9.80 -6.56 -31.15
N LYS A 152 -8.82 -5.92 -31.81
CA LYS A 152 -7.40 -5.95 -31.40
C LYS A 152 -7.21 -5.43 -29.97
N GLU A 153 -7.88 -4.32 -29.62
CA GLU A 153 -7.81 -3.77 -28.26
C GLU A 153 -8.38 -4.75 -27.23
N LYS A 154 -9.48 -5.45 -27.57
CA LYS A 154 -10.08 -6.47 -26.69
C LYS A 154 -9.15 -7.64 -26.44
N GLU A 155 -8.43 -8.10 -27.46
CA GLU A 155 -7.45 -9.17 -27.33
C GLU A 155 -6.30 -8.76 -26.41
N LEU A 156 -5.76 -7.55 -26.61
CA LEU A 156 -4.67 -7.02 -25.79
C LEU A 156 -5.09 -6.83 -24.33
N ILE A 157 -6.30 -6.34 -24.07
CA ILE A 157 -6.83 -6.20 -22.70
C ILE A 157 -6.97 -7.56 -22.01
N LYS A 158 -7.35 -8.62 -22.74
CA LYS A 158 -7.46 -9.98 -22.20
C LYS A 158 -6.10 -10.62 -21.92
N ASN A 159 -5.07 -10.22 -22.66
CA ASN A 159 -3.72 -10.75 -22.50
C ASN A 159 -2.98 -10.17 -21.28
N ILE A 160 -3.52 -9.13 -20.63
CA ILE A 160 -2.99 -8.59 -19.38
C ILE A 160 -3.15 -9.65 -18.28
N SER A 161 -2.05 -10.00 -17.61
CA SER A 161 -2.12 -10.94 -16.50
C SER A 161 -2.84 -10.34 -15.30
N MET A 162 -3.62 -11.17 -14.60
CA MET A 162 -4.29 -10.78 -13.35
C MET A 162 -3.29 -10.37 -12.27
N ASP A 163 -2.08 -10.95 -12.29
CA ASP A 163 -1.03 -10.62 -11.33
C ASP A 163 -0.42 -9.24 -11.62
N GLU A 164 -0.18 -8.93 -12.89
CA GLU A 164 0.32 -7.61 -13.32
C GLU A 164 -0.67 -6.50 -12.94
N LEU A 165 -1.95 -6.70 -13.25
CA LEU A 165 -2.98 -5.74 -12.91
C LEU A 165 -3.18 -5.65 -11.39
N GLY A 166 -3.14 -6.79 -10.68
CA GLY A 166 -3.22 -6.85 -9.23
C GLY A 166 -2.08 -6.08 -8.54
N ASN A 167 -0.88 -6.10 -9.10
CA ASN A 167 0.28 -5.36 -8.60
C ASN A 167 0.13 -3.84 -8.78
N CYS A 168 -0.53 -3.39 -9.86
CA CYS A 168 -0.82 -1.98 -10.07
C CYS A 168 -1.91 -1.43 -9.13
N ILE A 169 -2.83 -2.28 -8.65
CA ILE A 169 -3.97 -1.84 -7.84
C ILE A 169 -3.58 -1.62 -6.37
N ILE A 170 -3.98 -0.48 -5.83
CA ILE A 170 -3.81 -0.11 -4.41
C ILE A 170 -4.70 -1.02 -3.53
N ALA A 171 -4.20 -1.44 -2.36
CA ALA A 171 -4.99 -2.23 -1.42
C ALA A 171 -6.21 -1.45 -0.89
N ASN A 172 -7.27 -2.17 -0.49
CA ASN A 172 -8.49 -1.59 0.09
C ASN A 172 -9.11 -0.51 -0.82
N CYS A 173 -9.31 -0.85 -2.09
CA CYS A 173 -10.02 0.01 -3.03
C CYS A 173 -11.20 -0.72 -3.67
N THR A 174 -12.10 0.08 -4.22
CA THR A 174 -13.21 -0.33 -5.08
C THR A 174 -13.19 0.54 -6.33
N PRO A 175 -13.44 -0.02 -7.52
CA PRO A 175 -13.52 0.76 -8.75
C PRO A 175 -14.82 1.57 -8.77
N ASP A 176 -14.72 2.87 -9.06
CA ASP A 176 -15.85 3.79 -9.18
C ASP A 176 -16.52 3.62 -10.55
N LEU A 177 -17.25 2.51 -10.68
CA LEU A 177 -17.95 2.15 -11.90
C LEU A 177 -19.37 2.74 -11.85
N LYS A 178 -19.48 4.08 -11.94
CA LYS A 178 -20.78 4.78 -11.95
C LYS A 178 -21.70 4.26 -13.06
N GLU A 179 -21.12 3.75 -14.15
CA GLU A 179 -21.83 3.24 -15.34
C GLU A 179 -22.22 1.75 -15.25
N LEU A 180 -21.62 0.92 -14.37
CA LEU A 180 -22.02 -0.50 -14.25
C LEU A 180 -23.29 -0.71 -13.40
N LYS A 181 -23.59 0.23 -12.49
CA LYS A 181 -24.70 0.08 -11.53
C LYS A 181 -26.08 0.22 -12.19
N GLU A 182 -26.18 0.90 -13.32
CA GLU A 182 -27.46 1.07 -14.04
C GLU A 182 -27.86 -0.21 -14.78
N LEU A 183 -26.89 -0.96 -15.32
CA LEU A 183 -27.16 -2.19 -16.09
C LEU A 183 -27.47 -3.42 -15.22
N SER A 184 -26.97 -3.48 -13.97
CA SER A 184 -27.25 -4.64 -13.10
C SER A 184 -28.70 -4.66 -12.59
N LYS A 185 -29.38 -3.51 -12.54
CA LYS A 185 -30.81 -3.42 -12.18
C LYS A 185 -31.71 -3.94 -13.31
N ASN A 186 -31.29 -3.76 -14.57
CA ASN A 186 -32.08 -4.17 -15.74
C ASN A 186 -32.12 -5.70 -15.94
N ASN A 187 -31.13 -6.44 -15.45
CA ASN A 187 -31.08 -7.90 -15.57
C ASN A 187 -31.82 -8.67 -14.46
N PHE A 188 -32.30 -7.99 -13.41
CA PHE A 188 -33.02 -8.66 -12.32
C PHE A 188 -34.55 -8.75 -12.56
N VAL A 189 -35.09 -8.08 -13.59
CA VAL A 189 -36.55 -7.98 -13.83
C VAL A 189 -37.07 -9.07 -14.80
N GLN A 190 -36.20 -9.80 -15.51
CA GLN A 190 -36.61 -10.73 -16.59
C GLN A 190 -36.74 -12.22 -16.17
N LYS A 191 -36.64 -12.56 -14.87
CA LYS A 191 -36.91 -13.93 -14.39
C LYS A 191 -38.18 -13.98 -13.53
N GLY A 192 -39.33 -14.12 -14.18
CA GLY A 192 -40.55 -14.54 -13.48
C GLY A 192 -41.85 -14.10 -14.14
N ARG A 193 -42.22 -14.75 -15.25
CA ARG A 193 -43.62 -15.06 -15.64
C ARG A 193 -43.60 -15.86 -16.95
N LYS A 194 -43.48 -17.19 -16.84
CA LYS A 194 -44.05 -18.08 -17.85
C LYS A 194 -45.46 -18.45 -17.36
N LYS A 195 -46.40 -18.36 -18.30
CA LYS A 195 -47.82 -18.69 -18.18
C LYS A 195 -48.03 -20.10 -17.65
#